data_AF-A0A7V2TSI8-F1
#
_entry.id   AF-A0A7V2TSI8-F1
#
_cell.length_a   1.000
_cell.length_b   1.000
_cell.length_c   1.000
_cell.angle_alpha   90.00
_cell.angle_beta   90.00
_cell.angle_gamma   90.00
#
_symmetry.space_group_name_H-M   'P 1'
#
loop_
_entity.id
_entity.type
_entity.pdbx_description
1 polymer ?
#
loop_
_entity_poly.entity_id
_entity_poly.type
_entity_poly.pdbx_seq_one_letter_code
_entity_poly.pdbx_strand_id
1 'polypeptide(L)'
;SDLALETASVEGGSIRLPGGRWCALVVPRTVRMRPETLGRILDLAEQGATVLMENLPETVPGLGYLTERQQQLEQQRRRVSDQKGAAGMEGEKVRRVRLGSGSLLLGPMEALLRAWDGRPETLGDAGLTWIRRKASWGTLYYLACLRDRPVAGWIAFNRGGGTAVLMDPVSGKIGRGALRKGSGDDAAEVYLQLSPGQSIFVAFPDQVIQGEPDPWPYHEVISAMPVGSGSWTLHFETGVPDSPPADQTLSELCFWTDLDDPACRRFSGAATYRTQIQVPNLEPGQMLALSLGDVRHAARIRIDREDRAAAWCLPFTVMLDPPPAPGEHTLEITVFSTGANAIRDLDHRGASWKIMDNANIVDINYKPLDASTWPVVPAGLAGPVELLLLKAFKPE
;
A
#
# COMPACT_ATOMS: atom_id res chain seq x y z
N SER A 1 10.08 -13.92 -19.04
CA SER A 1 11.07 -14.98 -19.34
C SER A 1 10.92 -15.39 -20.80
N ASP A 2 11.94 -16.00 -21.38
CA ASP A 2 11.85 -16.49 -22.77
C ASP A 2 10.73 -17.53 -22.95
N LEU A 3 10.55 -18.42 -21.97
CA LEU A 3 9.46 -19.40 -21.97
C LEU A 3 8.07 -18.73 -22.03
N ALA A 4 7.88 -17.58 -21.38
CA ALA A 4 6.64 -16.84 -21.49
C ALA A 4 6.41 -16.32 -22.91
N LEU A 5 7.45 -15.75 -23.55
CA LEU A 5 7.36 -15.22 -24.91
C LEU A 5 7.06 -16.29 -25.96
N GLU A 6 7.50 -17.53 -25.76
CA GLU A 6 7.16 -18.66 -26.63
C GLU A 6 5.64 -18.89 -26.67
N THR A 7 4.99 -18.86 -25.49
CA THR A 7 3.54 -19.05 -25.35
C THR A 7 2.69 -17.81 -25.72
N ALA A 8 3.32 -16.70 -26.07
CA ALA A 8 2.62 -15.45 -26.39
C ALA A 8 1.83 -15.54 -27.70
N SER A 9 0.69 -14.86 -27.79
CA SER A 9 -0.01 -14.65 -29.06
C SER A 9 -0.53 -13.22 -29.18
N VAL A 10 -0.90 -12.80 -30.37
CA VAL A 10 -1.47 -11.47 -30.60
C VAL A 10 -2.94 -11.59 -31.00
N GLU A 11 -3.81 -10.87 -30.29
CA GLU A 11 -5.25 -10.83 -30.53
C GLU A 11 -5.73 -9.38 -30.43
N GLY A 12 -6.24 -8.82 -31.54
CA GLY A 12 -6.70 -7.43 -31.60
C GLY A 12 -5.64 -6.42 -31.16
N GLY A 13 -4.38 -6.61 -31.59
CA GLY A 13 -3.24 -5.73 -31.27
C GLY A 13 -2.69 -5.86 -29.84
N SER A 14 -3.22 -6.77 -29.03
CA SER A 14 -2.72 -7.03 -27.67
C SER A 14 -2.01 -8.36 -27.57
N ILE A 15 -1.02 -8.44 -26.69
CA ILE A 15 -0.29 -9.66 -26.40
C ILE A 15 -1.07 -10.47 -25.37
N ARG A 16 -1.28 -11.75 -25.63
CA ARG A 16 -1.92 -12.71 -24.73
C ARG A 16 -0.86 -13.69 -24.26
N LEU A 17 -0.82 -13.93 -22.95
CA LEU A 17 -0.02 -14.96 -22.29
C LEU A 17 -0.94 -15.72 -21.32
N PRO A 18 -0.54 -16.90 -20.83
CA PRO A 18 -1.21 -17.53 -19.71
C PRO A 18 -1.40 -16.54 -18.54
N GLY A 19 -2.66 -16.29 -18.17
CA GLY A 19 -3.02 -15.42 -17.05
C GLY A 19 -3.36 -13.96 -17.38
N GLY A 20 -3.24 -13.48 -18.63
CA GLY A 20 -3.62 -12.09 -18.90
C GLY A 20 -3.54 -11.60 -20.35
N ARG A 21 -3.70 -10.28 -20.48
CA ARG A 21 -3.59 -9.51 -21.73
C ARG A 21 -2.77 -8.26 -21.47
N TRP A 22 -1.81 -7.98 -22.36
CA TRP A 22 -0.88 -6.86 -22.29
C TRP A 22 -1.00 -5.98 -23.53
N CYS A 23 -0.89 -4.68 -23.35
CA CYS A 23 -1.00 -3.69 -24.42
C CYS A 23 0.35 -3.37 -25.08
N ALA A 24 1.46 -3.67 -24.41
CA ALA A 24 2.80 -3.53 -24.96
C ALA A 24 3.76 -4.55 -24.34
N LEU A 25 4.80 -4.92 -25.09
CA LEU A 25 5.98 -5.60 -24.56
C LEU A 25 7.07 -4.58 -24.30
N VAL A 26 7.56 -4.52 -23.07
CA VAL A 26 8.65 -3.61 -22.68
C VAL A 26 9.94 -4.41 -22.52
N VAL A 27 10.98 -4.00 -23.25
CA VAL A 27 12.31 -4.59 -23.18
C VAL A 27 13.29 -3.51 -22.69
N PRO A 28 13.72 -3.56 -21.42
CA PRO A 28 14.71 -2.61 -20.91
C PRO A 28 16.05 -2.83 -21.61
N ARG A 29 17.00 -1.93 -21.35
CA ARG A 29 18.33 -1.99 -21.95
C ARG A 29 18.95 -3.38 -21.81
N THR A 30 19.14 -4.03 -22.95
CA THR A 30 19.59 -5.42 -23.02
C THR A 30 20.75 -5.51 -24.01
N VAL A 31 21.96 -5.73 -23.51
CA VAL A 31 23.16 -5.85 -24.37
C VAL A 31 23.22 -7.22 -25.04
N ARG A 32 22.79 -8.27 -24.31
CA ARG A 32 22.87 -9.66 -24.77
C ARG A 32 21.50 -10.31 -24.84
N MET A 33 21.17 -10.92 -25.98
CA MET A 33 19.91 -11.63 -26.19
C MET A 33 20.10 -12.81 -27.12
N ARG A 34 19.35 -13.90 -26.91
CA ARG A 34 19.34 -15.04 -27.84
C ARG A 34 18.69 -14.63 -29.17
N PRO A 35 19.20 -15.08 -30.34
CA PRO A 35 18.60 -14.75 -31.63
C PRO A 35 17.12 -15.12 -31.71
N GLU A 36 16.75 -16.27 -31.13
CA GLU A 36 15.37 -16.78 -31.11
C GLU A 36 14.45 -15.87 -30.30
N THR A 37 14.94 -15.33 -29.18
CA THR A 37 14.18 -14.36 -28.36
C THR A 37 13.91 -13.07 -29.14
N LEU A 38 14.93 -12.50 -29.80
CA LEU A 38 14.72 -11.30 -30.62
C LEU A 38 13.76 -11.59 -31.78
N GLY A 39 13.95 -12.71 -32.48
CA GLY A 39 13.05 -13.13 -33.54
C GLY A 39 11.61 -13.19 -33.07
N ARG A 40 11.37 -13.84 -31.91
CA ARG A 40 10.03 -13.95 -31.33
C ARG A 40 9.41 -12.60 -30.98
N ILE A 41 10.19 -11.66 -30.43
CA ILE A 41 9.73 -10.30 -30.12
C ILE A 41 9.27 -9.58 -31.40
N LEU A 42 10.06 -9.69 -32.47
CA LEU A 42 9.75 -9.06 -33.75
C LEU A 42 8.52 -9.71 -34.41
N ASP A 43 8.36 -11.02 -34.30
CA ASP A 43 7.18 -11.73 -34.81
C ASP A 43 5.90 -11.26 -34.12
N LEU A 44 5.95 -11.01 -32.80
CA LEU A 44 4.81 -10.43 -32.08
C LEU A 44 4.49 -9.01 -32.58
N ALA A 45 5.50 -8.18 -32.83
CA ALA A 45 5.30 -6.86 -33.42
C ALA A 45 4.66 -6.95 -34.80
N GLU A 46 5.15 -7.85 -35.67
CA GLU A 46 4.59 -8.09 -37.01
C GLU A 46 3.12 -8.53 -36.98
N GLN A 47 2.74 -9.31 -35.98
CA GLN A 47 1.37 -9.79 -35.75
C GLN A 47 0.43 -8.71 -35.18
N GLY A 48 0.92 -7.53 -34.82
CA GLY A 48 0.09 -6.41 -34.38
C GLY A 48 0.41 -5.89 -32.98
N ALA A 49 1.36 -6.48 -32.27
CA ALA A 49 1.73 -6.00 -30.94
C ALA A 49 2.49 -4.67 -31.01
N THR A 50 2.44 -3.92 -29.91
CA THR A 50 3.35 -2.80 -29.66
C THR A 50 4.52 -3.27 -28.83
N VAL A 51 5.74 -3.00 -29.28
CA VAL A 51 6.99 -3.33 -28.57
C VAL A 51 7.76 -2.06 -28.30
N LEU A 52 8.20 -1.87 -27.06
CA LEU A 52 9.04 -0.77 -26.60
C LEU A 52 10.39 -1.34 -26.20
N MET A 53 11.48 -0.99 -26.89
CA MET A 53 12.83 -1.47 -26.54
C MET A 53 13.82 -0.32 -26.39
N GLU A 54 14.64 -0.34 -25.35
CA GLU A 54 15.67 0.72 -25.21
C GLU A 54 16.75 0.66 -26.28
N ASN A 55 17.13 -0.55 -26.68
CA ASN A 55 18.10 -0.82 -27.71
C ASN A 55 17.82 -2.18 -28.36
N LEU A 56 18.27 -2.36 -29.60
CA LEU A 56 18.45 -3.70 -30.14
C LEU A 56 19.66 -4.36 -29.46
N PRO A 57 19.61 -5.66 -29.14
CA PRO A 57 20.73 -6.37 -28.53
C PRO A 57 21.96 -6.35 -29.46
N GLU A 58 23.13 -6.24 -28.86
CA GLU A 58 24.41 -6.09 -29.57
C GLU A 58 25.07 -7.45 -29.83
N THR A 59 24.84 -8.43 -28.96
CA THR A 59 25.44 -9.76 -29.09
C THR A 59 24.63 -10.84 -28.37
N VAL A 60 25.11 -12.09 -28.41
CA VAL A 60 24.44 -13.26 -27.82
C VAL A 60 25.05 -13.65 -26.46
N PRO A 61 24.29 -14.28 -25.55
CA PRO A 61 24.85 -14.84 -24.31
C PRO A 61 25.59 -16.17 -24.58
N GLY A 62 26.68 -16.41 -23.83
CA GLY A 62 27.47 -17.66 -23.88
C GLY A 62 28.33 -17.85 -25.15
N LEU A 63 29.21 -18.84 -25.12
CA LEU A 63 30.23 -19.07 -26.18
C LEU A 63 29.92 -20.21 -27.15
N GLY A 64 28.97 -21.10 -26.86
CA GLY A 64 28.61 -22.20 -27.76
C GLY A 64 28.07 -21.66 -29.10
N TYR A 65 28.54 -22.20 -30.23
CA TYR A 65 28.12 -21.78 -31.58
C TYR A 65 28.12 -20.24 -31.77
N LEU A 66 29.10 -19.55 -31.17
CA LEU A 66 29.07 -18.08 -31.03
C LEU A 66 28.92 -17.36 -32.37
N THR A 67 29.76 -17.71 -33.35
CA THR A 67 29.77 -17.07 -34.68
C THR A 67 28.43 -17.24 -35.39
N GLU A 68 27.88 -18.44 -35.39
CA GLU A 68 26.59 -18.76 -36.03
C GLU A 68 25.45 -17.98 -35.38
N ARG A 69 25.38 -17.97 -34.03
CA ARG A 69 24.34 -17.24 -33.30
C ARG A 69 24.47 -15.73 -33.44
N GLN A 70 25.69 -15.18 -33.53
CA GLN A 70 25.90 -13.77 -33.83
C GLN A 70 25.40 -13.41 -35.24
N GLN A 71 25.62 -14.28 -36.24
CA GLN A 71 25.06 -14.09 -37.58
C GLN A 71 23.54 -14.14 -37.58
N GLN A 72 22.93 -15.09 -36.85
CA GLN A 72 21.47 -15.17 -36.70
C GLN A 72 20.90 -13.92 -36.00
N LEU A 73 21.56 -13.42 -34.95
CA LEU A 73 21.14 -12.18 -34.29
C LEU A 73 21.17 -10.99 -35.27
N GLU A 74 22.23 -10.89 -36.07
CA GLU A 74 22.36 -9.85 -37.08
C GLU A 74 21.25 -9.92 -38.14
N GLN A 75 20.85 -11.13 -38.56
CA GLN A 75 19.69 -11.32 -39.44
C GLN A 75 18.40 -10.77 -38.80
N GLN A 76 18.19 -11.01 -37.51
CA GLN A 76 17.03 -10.45 -36.80
C GLN A 76 17.10 -8.92 -36.69
N ARG A 77 18.29 -8.35 -36.41
CA ARG A 77 18.47 -6.88 -36.37
C ARG A 77 18.15 -6.21 -37.71
N ARG A 78 18.48 -6.88 -38.83
CA ARG A 78 18.22 -6.36 -40.18
C ARG A 78 16.75 -6.17 -40.50
N ARG A 79 15.86 -7.00 -39.94
CA ARG A 79 14.40 -6.82 -40.02
C ARG A 79 13.94 -5.43 -39.54
N VAL A 80 14.71 -4.80 -38.66
CA VAL A 80 14.43 -3.47 -38.09
C VAL A 80 15.26 -2.38 -38.75
N SER A 81 16.54 -2.61 -39.02
CA SER A 81 17.42 -1.57 -39.61
C SER A 81 16.99 -1.19 -41.02
N ASP A 82 16.54 -2.15 -41.82
CA ASP A 82 16.23 -1.99 -43.24
C ASP A 82 14.86 -1.32 -43.47
N GLN A 83 14.04 -1.25 -42.41
CA GLN A 83 12.78 -0.52 -42.40
C GLN A 83 13.05 1.00 -42.34
N LYS A 84 12.57 1.74 -43.34
CA LYS A 84 12.51 3.21 -43.30
C LYS A 84 11.51 3.65 -42.24
N GLY A 85 12.00 4.20 -41.12
CA GLY A 85 11.18 4.78 -40.06
C GLY A 85 11.19 6.31 -40.13
N ALA A 86 10.04 6.93 -39.87
CA ALA A 86 9.93 8.38 -39.75
C ALA A 86 10.91 8.89 -38.68
N ALA A 87 11.68 9.93 -39.01
CA ALA A 87 12.47 10.66 -38.03
C ALA A 87 11.56 11.10 -36.88
N GLY A 88 11.99 10.85 -35.64
CA GLY A 88 11.25 11.27 -34.45
C GLY A 88 10.95 12.77 -34.49
N MET A 89 9.90 13.20 -33.78
CA MET A 89 9.65 14.62 -33.56
C MET A 89 10.90 15.26 -32.94
N GLU A 90 11.27 16.45 -33.39
CA GLU A 90 12.44 17.19 -32.87
C GLU A 90 12.40 17.22 -31.33
N GLY A 91 13.36 16.52 -30.70
CA GLY A 91 13.49 16.42 -29.24
C GLY A 91 13.32 15.00 -28.66
N GLU A 92 12.55 14.12 -29.31
CA GLU A 92 12.38 12.73 -28.86
C GLU A 92 13.38 11.80 -29.56
N LYS A 93 14.32 11.22 -28.78
CA LYS A 93 15.26 10.18 -29.23
C LYS A 93 14.56 8.82 -29.48
N VAL A 94 13.34 8.83 -30.03
CA VAL A 94 12.51 7.66 -30.27
C VAL A 94 12.42 7.40 -31.78
N ARG A 95 12.86 6.22 -32.23
CA ARG A 95 12.65 5.72 -33.59
C ARG A 95 11.45 4.79 -33.60
N ARG A 96 10.42 5.13 -34.37
CA ARG A 96 9.24 4.28 -34.58
C ARG A 96 9.40 3.48 -35.87
N VAL A 97 9.30 2.17 -35.76
CA VAL A 97 9.38 1.22 -36.88
C VAL A 97 8.06 0.47 -36.96
N ARG A 98 7.41 0.53 -38.13
CA ARG A 98 6.22 -0.27 -38.39
C ARG A 98 6.65 -1.68 -38.79
N LEU A 99 6.16 -2.69 -38.10
CA LEU A 99 6.44 -4.09 -38.40
C LEU A 99 5.09 -4.77 -38.61
N GLY A 100 4.83 -5.24 -39.83
CA GLY A 100 3.52 -5.81 -40.20
C GLY A 100 2.35 -4.90 -39.80
N SER A 101 1.44 -5.42 -38.98
CA SER A 101 0.29 -4.67 -38.44
C SER A 101 0.57 -3.95 -37.12
N GLY A 102 1.73 -4.16 -36.49
CA GLY A 102 2.09 -3.56 -35.20
C GLY A 102 3.23 -2.55 -35.30
N SER A 103 3.89 -2.31 -34.16
CA SER A 103 4.93 -1.28 -34.06
C SER A 103 6.03 -1.64 -33.06
N LEU A 104 7.24 -1.20 -33.39
CA LEU A 104 8.41 -1.22 -32.53
C LEU A 104 8.90 0.22 -32.31
N LEU A 105 8.98 0.64 -31.06
CA LEU A 105 9.58 1.92 -30.67
C LEU A 105 10.96 1.63 -30.05
N LEU A 106 11.96 2.39 -30.48
CA LEU A 106 13.35 2.27 -30.01
C LEU A 106 13.84 3.60 -29.44
N GLY A 107 14.39 3.61 -28.21
CA GLY A 107 14.90 4.83 -27.58
C GLY A 107 14.92 4.74 -26.05
N PRO A 108 15.35 5.79 -25.32
CA PRO A 108 15.38 5.78 -23.85
C PRO A 108 14.00 5.47 -23.25
N MET A 109 13.92 4.63 -22.22
CA MET A 109 12.64 4.12 -21.68
C MET A 109 11.61 5.22 -21.38
N GLU A 110 12.02 6.31 -20.75
CA GLU A 110 11.14 7.43 -20.42
C GLU A 110 10.54 8.10 -21.67
N ALA A 111 11.31 8.21 -22.75
CA ALA A 111 10.82 8.73 -24.02
C ALA A 111 9.88 7.74 -24.70
N LEU A 112 10.16 6.43 -24.61
CA LEU A 112 9.26 5.39 -25.14
C LEU A 112 7.91 5.40 -24.45
N LEU A 113 7.88 5.53 -23.13
CA LEU A 113 6.62 5.57 -22.36
C LEU A 113 5.80 6.83 -22.66
N ARG A 114 6.45 7.96 -22.99
CA ARG A 114 5.76 9.19 -23.44
C ARG A 114 5.22 9.08 -24.87
N ALA A 115 5.97 8.46 -25.78
CA ALA A 115 5.59 8.27 -27.17
C ALA A 115 4.64 7.07 -27.39
N TRP A 116 4.37 6.29 -26.33
CA TRP A 116 3.46 5.16 -26.37
C TRP A 116 2.01 5.66 -26.34
N ASP A 117 1.21 5.25 -27.35
CA ASP A 117 -0.18 5.69 -27.49
C ASP A 117 -1.15 5.03 -26.49
N GLY A 118 -0.61 4.36 -25.46
CA GLY A 118 -1.39 3.75 -24.40
C GLY A 118 -1.95 4.77 -23.42
N ARG A 119 -2.90 4.32 -22.59
CA ARG A 119 -3.44 5.12 -21.49
C ARG A 119 -2.81 4.64 -20.18
N PRO A 120 -1.73 5.27 -19.68
CA PRO A 120 -1.15 4.92 -18.39
C PRO A 120 -2.12 5.30 -17.26
N GLU A 121 -2.18 4.50 -16.21
CA GLU A 121 -2.90 4.87 -14.98
C GLU A 121 -2.16 6.02 -14.29
N THR A 122 -2.89 7.07 -13.90
CA THR A 122 -2.35 8.28 -13.25
C THR A 122 -2.53 8.27 -11.73
N LEU A 123 -2.98 7.15 -11.16
CA LEU A 123 -3.14 6.96 -9.71
C LEU A 123 -1.83 7.25 -8.94
N GLY A 124 -0.67 6.97 -9.55
CA GLY A 124 0.64 7.26 -8.98
C GLY A 124 0.95 8.75 -8.84
N ASP A 125 0.40 9.60 -9.71
CA ASP A 125 0.57 11.05 -9.66
C ASP A 125 -0.16 11.63 -8.44
N ALA A 126 -1.29 11.01 -8.06
CA ALA A 126 -2.02 11.30 -6.83
C ALA A 126 -1.35 10.74 -5.56
N GLY A 127 -0.20 10.07 -5.68
CA GLY A 127 0.53 9.51 -4.54
C GLY A 127 0.07 8.11 -4.11
N LEU A 128 -0.78 7.45 -4.89
CA LEU A 128 -1.32 6.13 -4.56
C LEU A 128 -0.48 5.02 -5.19
N THR A 129 -0.34 3.91 -4.45
CA THR A 129 0.07 2.62 -5.01
C THR A 129 -1.17 1.77 -5.23
N TRP A 130 -1.22 0.99 -6.31
CA TRP A 130 -2.44 0.24 -6.62
C TRP A 130 -2.19 -1.13 -7.23
N ILE A 131 -3.21 -1.98 -7.08
CA ILE A 131 -3.40 -3.20 -7.85
C ILE A 131 -4.77 -3.11 -8.51
N ARG A 132 -4.84 -3.37 -9.82
CA ARG A 132 -6.12 -3.45 -10.56
C ARG A 132 -6.38 -4.89 -11.00
N ARG A 133 -7.58 -5.39 -10.73
CA ARG A 133 -8.07 -6.69 -11.22
C ARG A 133 -9.34 -6.49 -12.03
N LYS A 134 -9.46 -7.21 -13.14
CA LYS A 134 -10.73 -7.34 -13.88
C LYS A 134 -11.33 -8.70 -13.55
N ALA A 135 -12.61 -8.72 -13.22
CA ALA A 135 -13.40 -9.91 -12.96
C ALA A 135 -14.64 -9.91 -13.87
N SER A 136 -15.42 -10.99 -13.83
CA SER A 136 -16.68 -11.11 -14.59
C SER A 136 -17.75 -10.09 -14.16
N TRP A 137 -17.69 -9.64 -12.90
CA TRP A 137 -18.64 -8.69 -12.33
C TRP A 137 -18.24 -7.22 -12.53
N GLY A 138 -16.99 -6.93 -12.90
CA GLY A 138 -16.48 -5.56 -12.93
C GLY A 138 -14.98 -5.43 -12.71
N THR A 139 -14.56 -4.22 -12.39
CA THR A 139 -13.15 -3.87 -12.11
C THR A 139 -12.96 -3.57 -10.64
N LEU A 140 -11.90 -4.11 -10.03
CA LEU A 140 -11.51 -3.86 -8.65
C LEU A 140 -10.14 -3.18 -8.61
N TYR A 141 -10.04 -2.10 -7.87
CA TYR A 141 -8.78 -1.49 -7.47
C TYR A 141 -8.57 -1.70 -5.98
N TYR A 142 -7.37 -2.09 -5.60
CA TYR A 142 -6.86 -1.91 -4.25
C TYR A 142 -5.89 -0.73 -4.29
N LEU A 143 -6.12 0.29 -3.48
CA LEU A 143 -5.32 1.51 -3.41
C LEU A 143 -4.70 1.63 -2.02
N ALA A 144 -3.44 2.06 -1.94
CA ALA A 144 -2.75 2.33 -0.68
C ALA A 144 -2.03 3.67 -0.74
N CYS A 145 -2.21 4.48 0.31
CA CYS A 145 -1.48 5.73 0.52
C CYS A 145 -0.21 5.44 1.33
N LEU A 146 0.86 5.03 0.64
CA LEU A 146 2.14 4.68 1.27
C LEU A 146 3.06 5.88 1.49
N ARG A 147 2.65 7.08 1.04
CA ARG A 147 3.38 8.33 1.27
C ARG A 147 2.95 8.96 2.60
N ASP A 148 3.79 9.83 3.13
CA ASP A 148 3.57 10.63 4.34
C ASP A 148 2.63 11.84 4.12
N ARG A 149 1.89 11.86 3.01
CA ARG A 149 0.95 12.92 2.65
C ARG A 149 -0.44 12.34 2.38
N PRO A 150 -1.51 12.90 2.95
CA PRO A 150 -2.87 12.44 2.68
C PRO A 150 -3.30 12.72 1.24
N VAL A 151 -4.22 11.89 0.76
CA VAL A 151 -4.94 12.06 -0.51
C VAL A 151 -6.37 12.46 -0.18
N ALA A 152 -6.77 13.67 -0.59
CA ALA A 152 -8.14 14.16 -0.47
C ALA A 152 -8.50 14.89 -1.76
N GLY A 153 -9.33 14.29 -2.60
CA GLY A 153 -9.69 14.90 -3.88
C GLY A 153 -10.25 13.91 -4.91
N TRP A 154 -10.60 14.46 -6.07
CA TRP A 154 -11.06 13.72 -7.23
C TRP A 154 -9.89 13.01 -7.92
N ILE A 155 -9.94 11.69 -7.93
CA ILE A 155 -8.90 10.83 -8.50
C ILE A 155 -9.41 10.18 -9.78
N ALA A 156 -8.64 10.32 -10.86
CA ALA A 156 -8.97 9.76 -12.17
C ALA A 156 -8.64 8.26 -12.26
N PHE A 157 -9.57 7.50 -12.86
CA PHE A 157 -9.43 6.09 -13.17
C PHE A 157 -9.62 5.88 -14.67
N ASN A 158 -8.72 5.15 -15.31
CA ASN A 158 -8.84 4.82 -16.74
C ASN A 158 -9.92 3.78 -17.05
N ARG A 159 -10.38 3.07 -16.03
CA ARG A 159 -11.51 2.12 -16.08
C ARG A 159 -12.42 2.42 -14.91
N GLY A 160 -13.54 3.05 -15.20
CA GLY A 160 -14.63 3.34 -14.29
C GLY A 160 -15.88 2.55 -14.62
N GLY A 161 -17.02 3.07 -14.18
CA GLY A 161 -18.36 2.57 -14.44
C GLY A 161 -19.39 3.61 -14.01
N GLY A 162 -20.68 3.27 -14.12
CA GLY A 162 -21.77 4.16 -13.66
C GLY A 162 -21.85 4.33 -12.15
N THR A 163 -21.16 3.47 -11.39
CA THR A 163 -21.13 3.46 -9.92
C THR A 163 -19.73 3.12 -9.43
N ALA A 164 -19.31 3.74 -8.32
CA ALA A 164 -18.13 3.35 -7.56
C ALA A 164 -18.53 2.86 -6.17
N VAL A 165 -18.06 1.68 -5.77
CA VAL A 165 -18.21 1.17 -4.40
C VAL A 165 -16.86 1.22 -3.71
N LEU A 166 -16.83 1.90 -2.58
CA LEU A 166 -15.69 2.00 -1.69
C LEU A 166 -15.84 0.98 -0.57
N MET A 167 -14.74 0.29 -0.26
CA MET A 167 -14.69 -0.68 0.85
C MET A 167 -13.42 -0.46 1.66
N ASP A 168 -13.59 -0.24 2.96
CA ASP A 168 -12.46 -0.12 3.90
C ASP A 168 -12.08 -1.52 4.42
N PRO A 169 -10.88 -2.01 4.12
CA PRO A 169 -10.43 -3.34 4.55
C PRO A 169 -10.23 -3.47 6.06
N VAL A 170 -10.10 -2.36 6.80
CA VAL A 170 -9.85 -2.36 8.25
C VAL A 170 -11.17 -2.43 9.02
N SER A 171 -12.13 -1.54 8.70
CA SER A 171 -13.44 -1.53 9.38
C SER A 171 -14.48 -2.47 8.77
N GLY A 172 -14.26 -2.93 7.53
CA GLY A 172 -15.25 -3.68 6.76
C GLY A 172 -16.39 -2.82 6.21
N LYS A 173 -16.33 -1.49 6.36
CA LYS A 173 -17.35 -0.56 5.86
C LYS A 173 -17.41 -0.58 4.34
N ILE A 174 -18.62 -0.58 3.80
CA ILE A 174 -18.91 -0.55 2.37
C ILE A 174 -19.85 0.62 2.09
N GLY A 175 -19.60 1.38 1.04
CA GLY A 175 -20.49 2.47 0.66
C GLY A 175 -20.27 2.95 -0.77
N ARG A 176 -21.25 3.68 -1.29
CA ARG A 176 -21.22 4.25 -2.64
C ARG A 176 -20.39 5.54 -2.66
N GLY A 177 -19.26 5.51 -3.35
CA GLY A 177 -18.37 6.67 -3.49
C GLY A 177 -18.98 7.78 -4.34
N ALA A 178 -18.58 9.02 -4.08
CA ALA A 178 -18.85 10.14 -4.95
C ALA A 178 -18.13 9.94 -6.29
N LEU A 179 -18.88 10.07 -7.37
CA LEU A 179 -18.47 9.71 -8.72
C LEU A 179 -18.85 10.82 -9.68
N ARG A 180 -17.93 11.20 -10.57
CA ARG A 180 -18.22 12.03 -11.74
C ARG A 180 -17.57 11.47 -13.00
N LYS A 181 -18.04 11.93 -14.16
CA LYS A 181 -17.55 11.47 -15.46
C LYS A 181 -16.11 11.96 -15.66
N GLY A 182 -15.20 11.05 -16.02
CA GLY A 182 -13.82 11.39 -16.37
C GLY A 182 -13.67 11.85 -17.83
N SER A 183 -12.44 12.20 -18.23
CA SER A 183 -12.12 12.76 -19.55
C SER A 183 -12.17 11.77 -20.73
N GLY A 184 -12.68 10.54 -20.53
CA GLY A 184 -12.80 9.52 -21.57
C GLY A 184 -14.04 8.64 -21.38
N ASP A 185 -14.45 7.91 -22.42
CA ASP A 185 -15.74 7.19 -22.44
C ASP A 185 -15.92 6.20 -21.28
N ASP A 186 -14.85 5.48 -20.91
CA ASP A 186 -14.83 4.55 -19.78
C ASP A 186 -14.12 5.12 -18.54
N ALA A 187 -13.76 6.41 -18.54
CA ALA A 187 -13.02 7.02 -17.45
C ALA A 187 -13.98 7.58 -16.39
N ALA A 188 -13.57 7.47 -15.13
CA ALA A 188 -14.30 8.03 -14.01
C ALA A 188 -13.37 8.81 -13.11
N GLU A 189 -13.92 9.78 -12.40
CA GLU A 189 -13.26 10.38 -11.25
C GLU A 189 -14.03 10.02 -9.99
N VAL A 190 -13.32 9.51 -8.98
CA VAL A 190 -13.89 9.15 -7.68
C VAL A 190 -13.25 10.03 -6.63
N TYR A 191 -14.04 10.65 -5.77
CA TYR A 191 -13.48 11.39 -4.63
C TYR A 191 -12.96 10.39 -3.60
N LEU A 192 -11.67 10.47 -3.30
CA LEU A 192 -11.00 9.65 -2.30
C LEU A 192 -10.51 10.51 -1.15
N GLN A 193 -10.55 9.95 0.05
CA GLN A 193 -10.00 10.54 1.27
C GLN A 193 -9.22 9.45 2.02
N LEU A 194 -7.88 9.50 1.93
CA LEU A 194 -6.97 8.52 2.51
C LEU A 194 -5.84 9.23 3.25
N SER A 195 -5.67 8.88 4.53
CA SER A 195 -4.52 9.29 5.33
C SER A 195 -3.28 8.43 5.00
N PRO A 196 -2.07 8.90 5.33
CA PRO A 196 -0.87 8.07 5.28
C PRO A 196 -1.06 6.72 5.99
N GLY A 197 -0.68 5.64 5.31
CA GLY A 197 -0.84 4.26 5.79
C GLY A 197 -2.20 3.62 5.48
N GLN A 198 -3.23 4.39 5.09
CA GLN A 198 -4.54 3.82 4.76
C GLN A 198 -4.56 3.15 3.39
N SER A 199 -5.46 2.18 3.28
CA SER A 199 -5.82 1.55 2.02
C SER A 199 -7.34 1.48 1.86
N ILE A 200 -7.77 1.31 0.62
CA ILE A 200 -9.19 1.21 0.26
C ILE A 200 -9.33 0.36 -1.00
N PHE A 201 -10.45 -0.36 -1.09
CA PHE A 201 -10.86 -0.93 -2.35
C PHE A 201 -11.85 -0.01 -3.07
N VAL A 202 -11.67 0.13 -4.39
CA VAL A 202 -12.61 0.83 -5.28
C VAL A 202 -13.10 -0.16 -6.34
N ALA A 203 -14.38 -0.49 -6.30
CA ALA A 203 -15.01 -1.39 -7.25
C ALA A 203 -15.92 -0.64 -8.22
N PHE A 204 -15.77 -0.95 -9.51
CA PHE A 204 -16.63 -0.49 -10.60
C PHE A 204 -17.37 -1.71 -11.16
N PRO A 205 -18.59 -2.00 -10.71
CA PRO A 205 -19.37 -3.11 -11.20
C PRO A 205 -19.89 -2.85 -12.62
N ASP A 206 -19.93 -3.89 -13.45
CA ASP A 206 -20.47 -3.84 -14.81
C ASP A 206 -22.02 -4.00 -14.80
N GLN A 207 -22.60 -4.44 -13.67
CA GLN A 207 -24.03 -4.65 -13.48
C GLN A 207 -24.56 -3.85 -12.29
N VAL A 208 -25.88 -3.66 -12.25
CA VAL A 208 -26.57 -2.99 -11.13
C VAL A 208 -26.34 -3.79 -9.85
N ILE A 209 -25.89 -3.11 -8.79
CA ILE A 209 -25.66 -3.71 -7.48
C ILE A 209 -27.02 -3.94 -6.80
N GLN A 210 -27.25 -5.16 -6.34
CA GLN A 210 -28.40 -5.45 -5.49
C GLN A 210 -28.20 -4.86 -4.09
N GLY A 211 -29.21 -4.15 -3.58
CA GLY A 211 -29.22 -3.62 -2.21
C GLY A 211 -28.62 -2.22 -2.03
N GLU A 212 -28.20 -1.53 -3.10
CA GLU A 212 -27.72 -0.14 -3.12
C GLU A 212 -27.01 0.34 -1.83
N PRO A 213 -25.68 0.16 -1.71
CA PRO A 213 -24.95 0.58 -0.51
C PRO A 213 -25.20 2.05 -0.15
N ASP A 214 -25.24 2.36 1.14
CA ASP A 214 -25.33 3.73 1.64
C ASP A 214 -24.22 4.61 1.06
N PRO A 215 -24.43 5.93 0.92
CA PRO A 215 -23.38 6.84 0.49
C PRO A 215 -22.12 6.71 1.37
N TRP A 216 -20.95 6.69 0.74
CA TRP A 216 -19.69 6.70 1.45
C TRP A 216 -19.57 8.02 2.23
N PRO A 217 -19.27 7.97 3.53
CA PRO A 217 -19.21 9.18 4.33
C PRO A 217 -17.82 9.81 4.21
N TYR A 218 -17.80 11.04 3.71
CA TYR A 218 -16.62 11.89 3.66
C TYR A 218 -16.66 12.86 4.83
N HIS A 219 -15.53 13.06 5.49
CA HIS A 219 -15.48 13.83 6.73
C HIS A 219 -14.43 14.92 6.66
N GLU A 220 -14.75 16.09 7.18
CA GLU A 220 -13.75 17.11 7.52
C GLU A 220 -13.54 17.15 9.03
N VAL A 221 -12.30 17.35 9.47
CA VAL A 221 -12.00 17.62 10.87
C VAL A 221 -12.32 19.09 11.14
N ILE A 222 -13.35 19.34 11.95
CA ILE A 222 -13.76 20.71 12.30
C ILE A 222 -13.15 21.17 13.63
N SER A 223 -12.78 20.24 14.50
CA SER A 223 -12.04 20.52 15.74
C SER A 223 -11.27 19.30 16.21
N ALA A 224 -10.10 19.52 16.81
CA ALA A 224 -9.32 18.51 17.52
C ALA A 224 -9.17 18.95 18.98
N MET A 225 -9.65 18.12 19.91
CA MET A 225 -9.62 18.40 21.34
C MET A 225 -8.59 17.47 22.01
N PRO A 226 -7.51 18.00 22.59
CA PRO A 226 -6.56 17.19 23.34
C PRO A 226 -7.25 16.42 24.46
N VAL A 227 -6.93 15.14 24.59
CA VAL A 227 -7.43 14.27 25.65
C VAL A 227 -6.40 14.20 26.77
N GLY A 228 -6.88 14.27 28.01
CA GLY A 228 -6.03 14.08 29.18
C GLY A 228 -5.15 15.29 29.48
N SER A 229 -5.73 16.50 29.48
CA SER A 229 -5.13 17.71 30.09
C SER A 229 -5.02 17.62 31.63
N GLY A 230 -4.78 16.41 32.15
CA GLY A 230 -4.69 16.00 33.54
C GLY A 230 -3.90 14.69 33.66
N SER A 231 -3.80 14.12 34.86
CA SER A 231 -2.96 12.94 35.08
C SER A 231 -3.53 11.67 34.45
N TRP A 232 -2.72 10.98 33.65
CA TRP A 232 -2.98 9.60 33.23
C TRP A 232 -2.51 8.63 34.31
N THR A 233 -3.22 7.50 34.45
CA THR A 233 -2.71 6.35 35.19
C THR A 233 -2.34 5.24 34.21
N LEU A 234 -1.13 4.70 34.35
CA LEU A 234 -0.63 3.57 33.57
C LEU A 234 -0.53 2.35 34.49
N HIS A 235 -1.32 1.33 34.19
CA HIS A 235 -1.32 0.05 34.87
C HIS A 235 -0.76 -1.03 33.95
N PHE A 236 0.26 -1.76 34.40
CA PHE A 236 0.81 -2.88 33.64
C PHE A 236 0.00 -4.14 33.94
N GLU A 237 -0.54 -4.76 32.88
CA GLU A 237 -1.32 -5.99 32.99
C GLU A 237 -0.37 -7.21 32.94
N THR A 238 -0.75 -8.24 32.20
CA THR A 238 0.06 -9.43 32.00
C THR A 238 1.14 -9.20 30.93
N GLY A 239 2.34 -9.70 31.19
CA GLY A 239 3.45 -9.65 30.25
C GLY A 239 4.65 -10.45 30.73
N VAL A 240 5.78 -10.22 30.07
CA VAL A 240 7.09 -10.78 30.42
C VAL A 240 8.00 -9.61 30.82
N PRO A 241 8.69 -9.68 31.98
CA PRO A 241 8.60 -10.74 32.99
C PRO A 241 7.24 -10.81 33.69
N ASP A 242 6.90 -11.97 34.28
CA ASP A 242 5.61 -12.23 34.96
C ASP A 242 5.32 -11.26 36.12
N SER A 243 6.36 -10.64 36.68
CA SER A 243 6.22 -9.54 37.63
C SER A 243 6.21 -8.22 36.85
N PRO A 244 5.03 -7.64 36.57
CA PRO A 244 4.93 -6.39 35.84
C PRO A 244 5.55 -5.23 36.62
N PRO A 245 5.93 -4.13 35.95
CA PRO A 245 6.33 -2.90 36.62
C PRO A 245 5.21 -2.34 37.52
N ALA A 246 5.59 -1.48 38.45
CA ALA A 246 4.62 -0.77 39.28
C ALA A 246 3.83 0.25 38.46
N ASP A 247 2.59 0.52 38.89
CA ASP A 247 1.73 1.53 38.28
C ASP A 247 2.37 2.91 38.28
N GLN A 248 2.15 3.66 37.20
CA GLN A 248 2.73 4.97 36.98
C GLN A 248 1.64 6.04 36.87
N THR A 249 1.98 7.25 37.33
CA THR A 249 1.15 8.43 37.20
C THR A 249 1.87 9.38 36.25
N LEU A 250 1.23 9.72 35.12
CA LEU A 250 1.87 10.46 34.04
C LEU A 250 1.17 11.81 33.86
N SER A 251 1.93 12.91 33.93
CA SER A 251 1.44 14.24 33.55
C SER A 251 1.37 14.43 32.05
N GLU A 252 2.22 13.71 31.31
CA GLU A 252 2.29 13.71 29.84
C GLU A 252 2.52 12.27 29.36
N LEU A 253 1.95 11.94 28.20
CA LEU A 253 2.13 10.63 27.58
C LEU A 253 3.55 10.49 27.01
N CYS A 254 4.13 9.31 27.19
CA CYS A 254 5.40 8.88 26.61
C CYS A 254 5.38 7.35 26.45
N PHE A 255 6.32 6.80 25.70
CA PHE A 255 6.51 5.36 25.73
C PHE A 255 6.92 4.93 27.13
N TRP A 256 6.39 3.81 27.64
CA TRP A 256 6.78 3.34 28.97
C TRP A 256 8.26 2.96 29.03
N THR A 257 8.88 2.68 27.88
CA THR A 257 10.33 2.47 27.76
C THR A 257 11.17 3.72 28.01
N ASP A 258 10.55 4.90 27.99
CA ASP A 258 11.22 6.17 28.25
C ASP A 258 11.14 6.55 29.73
N LEU A 259 10.34 5.83 30.53
CA LEU A 259 10.27 6.01 31.97
C LEU A 259 11.60 5.65 32.65
N ASP A 260 11.82 6.27 33.82
CA ASP A 260 13.03 6.07 34.61
C ASP A 260 13.11 4.68 35.25
N ASP A 261 11.97 3.98 35.41
CA ASP A 261 11.93 2.63 35.96
C ASP A 261 12.51 1.60 34.96
N PRO A 262 13.65 0.95 35.28
CA PRO A 262 14.24 -0.08 34.42
C PRO A 262 13.33 -1.28 34.17
N ALA A 263 12.35 -1.54 35.03
CA ALA A 263 11.35 -2.59 34.83
C ALA A 263 10.49 -2.30 33.60
N CYS A 264 10.11 -1.04 33.38
CA CYS A 264 9.32 -0.63 32.21
C CYS A 264 10.08 -0.86 30.90
N ARG A 265 11.40 -0.65 30.89
CA ARG A 265 12.26 -0.86 29.70
C ARG A 265 12.37 -2.31 29.25
N ARG A 266 12.29 -3.26 30.19
CA ARG A 266 12.38 -4.70 29.89
C ARG A 266 11.01 -5.37 29.69
N PHE A 267 9.93 -4.68 30.05
CA PHE A 267 8.59 -5.24 29.96
C PHE A 267 8.11 -5.36 28.52
N SER A 268 7.54 -6.52 28.19
CA SER A 268 6.76 -6.76 26.98
C SER A 268 5.41 -7.36 27.36
N GLY A 269 4.31 -6.75 26.95
CA GLY A 269 2.98 -7.23 27.31
C GLY A 269 1.90 -6.19 27.03
N ALA A 270 0.88 -6.21 27.88
CA ALA A 270 -0.22 -5.24 27.84
C ALA A 270 -0.09 -4.23 28.98
N ALA A 271 -0.34 -2.96 28.70
CA ALA A 271 -0.48 -1.92 29.72
C ALA A 271 -1.65 -0.99 29.39
N THR A 272 -2.45 -0.68 30.40
CA THR A 272 -3.67 0.14 30.26
C THR A 272 -3.44 1.54 30.79
N TYR A 273 -3.62 2.50 29.88
CA TYR A 273 -3.66 3.93 30.17
C TYR A 273 -5.10 4.33 30.45
N ARG A 274 -5.32 5.12 31.51
CA ARG A 274 -6.66 5.60 31.89
C ARG A 274 -6.66 7.09 32.17
N THR A 275 -7.71 7.75 31.70
CA THR A 275 -7.99 9.18 31.95
C THR A 275 -9.49 9.48 31.85
N GLN A 276 -9.88 10.72 32.11
CA GLN A 276 -11.23 11.22 31.84
C GLN A 276 -11.25 12.01 30.53
N ILE A 277 -12.35 11.88 29.78
CA ILE A 277 -12.63 12.66 28.57
C ILE A 277 -13.96 13.39 28.70
N GLN A 278 -14.03 14.57 28.09
CA GLN A 278 -15.26 15.32 27.94
C GLN A 278 -15.77 15.17 26.50
N VAL A 279 -16.93 14.52 26.35
CA VAL A 279 -17.61 14.37 25.06
C VAL A 279 -18.55 15.55 24.84
N PRO A 280 -18.44 16.28 23.71
CA PRO A 280 -19.30 17.42 23.43
C PRO A 280 -20.71 17.00 23.00
N ASN A 281 -21.65 17.95 23.02
CA ASN A 281 -22.92 17.78 22.32
C ASN A 281 -22.68 17.82 20.81
N LEU A 282 -23.10 16.78 20.09
CA LEU A 282 -22.96 16.69 18.64
C LEU A 282 -24.17 17.31 17.93
N GLU A 283 -23.92 18.17 16.94
CA GLU A 283 -24.96 18.64 16.02
C GLU A 283 -25.33 17.57 14.99
N PRO A 284 -26.51 17.66 14.34
CA PRO A 284 -26.88 16.73 13.26
C PRO A 284 -25.82 16.67 12.16
N GLY A 285 -25.34 15.44 11.86
CA GLY A 285 -24.31 15.20 10.85
C GLY A 285 -22.86 15.36 11.36
N GLN A 286 -22.67 15.72 12.62
CA GLN A 286 -21.36 15.63 13.28
C GLN A 286 -21.10 14.20 13.78
N MET A 287 -19.84 13.81 13.78
CA MET A 287 -19.35 12.52 14.25
C MET A 287 -18.11 12.71 15.11
N LEU A 288 -17.72 11.66 15.81
CA LEU A 288 -16.58 11.67 16.72
C LEU A 288 -15.59 10.57 16.34
N ALA A 289 -14.31 10.90 16.35
CA ALA A 289 -13.23 9.92 16.24
C ALA A 289 -12.21 10.14 17.36
N LEU A 290 -11.49 9.09 17.72
CA LEU A 290 -10.39 9.14 18.67
C LEU A 290 -9.08 8.89 17.92
N SER A 291 -8.20 9.89 17.91
CA SER A 291 -6.82 9.76 17.44
C SER A 291 -5.93 9.42 18.62
N LEU A 292 -5.10 8.39 18.49
CA LEU A 292 -4.18 7.96 19.54
C LEU A 292 -2.75 8.49 19.36
N GLY A 293 -2.45 9.13 18.22
CA GLY A 293 -1.10 9.56 17.88
C GLY A 293 -0.16 8.37 17.69
N ASP A 294 1.01 8.39 18.34
CA ASP A 294 2.00 7.30 18.23
C ASP A 294 1.76 6.19 19.26
N VAL A 295 1.42 5.00 18.74
CA VAL A 295 1.14 3.77 19.48
C VAL A 295 2.14 2.69 19.06
N ARG A 296 2.75 2.02 20.05
CA ARG A 296 3.66 0.89 19.84
C ARG A 296 3.17 -0.33 20.62
N HIS A 297 2.45 -1.28 20.00
CA HIS A 297 2.18 -1.44 18.56
C HIS A 297 0.71 -1.59 18.17
N ALA A 298 -0.15 -1.98 19.10
CA ALA A 298 -1.60 -2.01 18.90
C ALA A 298 -2.31 -1.56 20.17
N ALA A 299 -3.54 -1.07 20.03
CA ALA A 299 -4.34 -0.60 21.14
C ALA A 299 -5.77 -1.15 21.08
N ARG A 300 -6.35 -1.42 22.25
CA ARG A 300 -7.77 -1.63 22.46
C ARG A 300 -8.33 -0.45 23.23
N ILE A 301 -9.46 0.09 22.76
CA ILE A 301 -10.09 1.29 23.29
C ILE A 301 -11.39 0.90 23.97
N ARG A 302 -11.54 1.29 25.24
CA ARG A 302 -12.78 1.21 26.01
C ARG A 302 -13.20 2.58 26.51
N ILE A 303 -14.50 2.84 26.49
CA ILE A 303 -15.11 4.04 27.10
C ILE A 303 -16.18 3.55 28.08
N ASP A 304 -16.07 3.96 29.35
CA ASP A 304 -16.91 3.47 30.46
C ASP A 304 -16.99 1.94 30.54
N ARG A 305 -15.83 1.28 30.36
CA ARG A 305 -15.70 -0.19 30.31
C ARG A 305 -16.41 -0.84 29.12
N GLU A 306 -16.99 -0.11 28.18
CA GLU A 306 -17.53 -0.67 26.95
C GLU A 306 -16.43 -0.74 25.88
N ASP A 307 -16.23 -1.90 25.25
CA ASP A 307 -15.28 -2.05 24.13
C ASP A 307 -15.77 -1.24 22.92
N ARG A 308 -14.95 -0.31 22.45
CA ARG A 308 -15.29 0.59 21.34
C ARG A 308 -14.60 0.21 20.05
N ALA A 309 -13.28 -0.02 20.10
CA ALA A 309 -12.50 -0.27 18.90
C ALA A 309 -11.13 -0.92 19.22
N ALA A 310 -10.49 -1.43 18.17
CA ALA A 310 -9.08 -1.80 18.18
C ALA A 310 -8.34 -0.99 17.10
N ALA A 311 -7.15 -0.49 17.43
CA ALA A 311 -6.27 0.24 16.54
C ALA A 311 -4.94 -0.50 16.41
N TRP A 312 -4.69 -1.11 15.26
CA TRP A 312 -3.53 -2.01 15.04
C TRP A 312 -2.71 -1.65 13.81
N CYS A 313 -3.10 -0.61 13.08
CA CYS A 313 -2.41 -0.10 11.90
C CYS A 313 -2.54 1.42 11.82
N LEU A 314 -1.70 2.03 10.98
CA LEU A 314 -1.77 3.46 10.70
C LEU A 314 -3.00 3.81 9.85
N PRO A 315 -3.58 5.00 10.06
CA PRO A 315 -3.41 5.86 11.23
C PRO A 315 -4.08 5.21 12.44
N PHE A 316 -3.53 5.43 13.64
CA PHE A 316 -4.14 5.00 14.90
C PHE A 316 -5.33 5.91 15.28
N THR A 317 -6.31 5.99 14.37
CA THR A 317 -7.53 6.78 14.53
C THR A 317 -8.72 5.85 14.35
N VAL A 318 -9.66 5.88 15.29
CA VAL A 318 -10.86 5.05 15.27
C VAL A 318 -12.11 5.93 15.29
N MET A 319 -13.09 5.59 14.46
CA MET A 319 -14.42 6.21 14.55
C MET A 319 -15.13 5.69 15.80
N LEU A 320 -15.77 6.59 16.54
CA LEU A 320 -16.65 6.23 17.65
C LEU A 320 -18.09 6.19 17.11
N ASP A 321 -18.49 5.02 16.61
CA ASP A 321 -19.79 4.80 15.97
C ASP A 321 -20.52 3.60 16.60
N PRO A 322 -21.62 3.81 17.36
CA PRO A 322 -22.18 5.12 17.70
C PRO A 322 -21.27 5.92 18.67
N PRO A 323 -21.35 7.26 18.66
CA PRO A 323 -20.59 8.09 19.59
C PRO A 323 -21.12 7.92 21.03
N PRO A 324 -20.26 8.09 22.06
CA PRO A 324 -20.72 8.17 23.44
C PRO A 324 -21.69 9.34 23.64
N ALA A 325 -22.50 9.27 24.70
CA ALA A 325 -23.37 10.39 25.07
C ALA A 325 -22.53 11.65 25.40
N PRO A 326 -23.10 12.85 25.32
CA PRO A 326 -22.43 14.06 25.79
C PRO A 326 -22.21 14.00 27.31
N GLY A 327 -21.00 14.30 27.79
CA GLY A 327 -20.68 14.20 29.21
C GLY A 327 -19.24 13.83 29.51
N GLU A 328 -18.96 13.60 30.79
CA GLU A 328 -17.67 13.06 31.26
C GLU A 328 -17.69 11.53 31.15
N HIS A 329 -16.64 10.96 30.59
CA HIS A 329 -16.48 9.51 30.43
C HIS A 329 -15.07 9.06 30.80
N THR A 330 -14.95 7.83 31.30
CA THR A 330 -13.65 7.21 31.53
C THR A 330 -13.15 6.58 30.23
N LEU A 331 -11.98 7.01 29.76
CA LEU A 331 -11.27 6.41 28.64
C LEU A 331 -10.20 5.44 29.16
N GLU A 332 -10.22 4.21 28.65
CA GLU A 332 -9.20 3.18 28.91
C GLU A 332 -8.59 2.74 27.57
N ILE A 333 -7.27 2.86 27.44
CA ILE A 333 -6.51 2.45 26.26
C ILE A 333 -5.51 1.37 26.68
N THR A 334 -5.79 0.11 26.36
CA THR A 334 -4.84 -1.00 26.56
C THR A 334 -3.90 -1.07 25.36
N VAL A 335 -2.61 -0.83 25.56
CA VAL A 335 -1.58 -0.96 24.52
C VAL A 335 -0.85 -2.29 24.66
N PHE A 336 -0.64 -2.95 23.52
CA PHE A 336 0.06 -4.22 23.39
C PHE A 336 1.40 -4.02 22.68
N SER A 337 2.51 -4.42 23.30
CA SER A 337 3.84 -4.36 22.71
C SER A 337 4.26 -5.65 22.01
N THR A 338 5.41 -5.62 21.34
CA THR A 338 6.09 -6.83 20.87
C THR A 338 6.90 -7.47 21.99
N GLY A 339 7.34 -8.71 21.81
CA GLY A 339 8.21 -9.46 22.74
C GLY A 339 9.69 -9.06 22.71
N ALA A 340 10.08 -8.04 21.91
CA ALA A 340 11.48 -7.72 21.67
C ALA A 340 12.26 -7.32 22.94
N ASN A 341 11.66 -6.48 23.78
CA ASN A 341 12.30 -6.01 25.02
C ASN A 341 12.43 -7.14 26.06
N ALA A 342 11.43 -8.00 26.18
CA ALA A 342 11.51 -9.18 27.03
C ALA A 342 12.54 -10.21 26.54
N ILE A 343 12.59 -10.50 25.24
CA ILE A 343 13.59 -11.39 24.63
C ILE A 343 15.01 -10.86 24.89
N ARG A 344 15.20 -9.56 24.70
CA ARG A 344 16.46 -8.87 25.00
C ARG A 344 16.86 -9.04 26.48
N ASP A 345 15.92 -8.84 27.41
CA ASP A 345 16.16 -9.03 28.85
C ASP A 345 16.51 -10.48 29.21
N LEU A 346 15.83 -11.45 28.59
CA LEU A 346 16.12 -12.86 28.80
C LEU A 346 17.55 -13.23 28.36
N ASP A 347 18.00 -12.73 27.20
CA ASP A 347 19.38 -12.93 26.74
C ASP A 347 20.40 -12.20 27.63
N HIS A 348 20.10 -10.99 28.11
CA HIS A 348 20.94 -10.30 29.10
C HIS A 348 21.13 -11.08 30.39
N ARG A 349 20.08 -11.78 30.86
CA ARG A 349 20.14 -12.59 32.08
C ARG A 349 20.70 -14.00 31.85
N GLY A 350 21.03 -14.35 30.60
CA GLY A 350 21.44 -15.72 30.25
C GLY A 350 20.33 -16.76 30.51
N ALA A 351 19.06 -16.35 30.46
CA ALA A 351 17.94 -17.24 30.69
C ALA A 351 17.83 -18.27 29.56
N SER A 352 17.51 -19.52 29.89
CA SER A 352 17.26 -20.56 28.89
C SER A 352 15.83 -20.43 28.35
N TRP A 353 15.62 -19.56 27.36
CA TRP A 353 14.32 -19.34 26.71
C TRP A 353 14.25 -19.89 25.28
N LYS A 354 15.39 -20.23 24.68
CA LYS A 354 15.52 -20.79 23.33
C LYS A 354 15.27 -22.31 23.33
N ILE A 355 14.16 -22.73 23.92
CA ILE A 355 13.79 -24.13 24.09
C ILE A 355 12.96 -24.54 22.87
N MET A 356 13.61 -25.05 21.83
CA MET A 356 12.95 -25.61 20.66
C MET A 356 13.50 -27.01 20.38
N ASP A 357 12.59 -27.97 20.19
CA ASP A 357 12.94 -29.40 20.05
C ASP A 357 13.56 -29.72 18.66
N ASN A 358 13.13 -29.02 17.61
CA ASN A 358 13.49 -29.32 16.22
C ASN A 358 13.93 -28.11 15.38
N ALA A 359 14.19 -26.95 16.00
CA ALA A 359 14.59 -25.74 15.28
C ALA A 359 15.67 -24.98 16.04
N ASN A 360 16.78 -24.67 15.36
CA ASN A 360 17.77 -23.72 15.89
C ASN A 360 17.23 -22.30 15.71
N ILE A 361 17.19 -21.52 16.80
CA ILE A 361 16.88 -20.10 16.73
C ILE A 361 18.15 -19.35 16.27
N VAL A 362 18.15 -18.93 15.00
CA VAL A 362 19.28 -18.26 14.35
C VAL A 362 18.91 -16.86 13.85
N ASP A 363 19.92 -16.00 13.64
CA ASP A 363 19.76 -14.68 13.02
C ASP A 363 19.62 -14.78 11.48
N ILE A 364 19.44 -13.63 10.81
CA ILE A 364 19.33 -13.55 9.34
C ILE A 364 20.59 -14.03 8.60
N ASN A 365 21.72 -14.15 9.30
CA ASN A 365 22.99 -14.66 8.78
C ASN A 365 23.21 -16.15 9.14
N TYR A 366 22.18 -16.82 9.67
CA TYR A 366 22.22 -18.20 10.14
C TYR A 366 23.25 -18.46 11.28
N LYS A 367 23.50 -17.46 12.14
CA LYS A 367 24.31 -17.59 13.36
C LYS A 367 23.40 -17.77 14.59
N PRO A 368 23.89 -18.33 15.72
CA PRO A 368 23.12 -18.37 16.96
C PRO A 368 22.55 -16.98 17.30
N LEU A 369 21.24 -16.89 17.52
CA LEU A 369 20.61 -15.62 17.82
C LEU A 369 21.14 -15.08 19.16
N ASP A 370 21.54 -13.81 19.18
CA ASP A 370 21.86 -13.06 20.40
C ASP A 370 21.12 -11.73 20.39
N ALA A 371 20.06 -11.65 21.19
CA ALA A 371 19.22 -10.46 21.34
C ALA A 371 19.72 -9.49 22.42
N SER A 372 20.78 -9.82 23.17
CA SER A 372 21.33 -8.93 24.21
C SER A 372 21.73 -7.56 23.65
N THR A 373 22.19 -7.55 22.40
CA THR A 373 22.66 -6.36 21.70
C THR A 373 21.55 -5.57 21.01
N TRP A 374 20.30 -6.06 21.03
CA TRP A 374 19.19 -5.34 20.41
C TRP A 374 18.97 -3.98 21.09
N PRO A 375 18.65 -2.91 20.32
CA PRO A 375 18.19 -1.67 20.92
C PRO A 375 16.86 -1.91 21.65
N VAL A 376 16.58 -1.08 22.66
CA VAL A 376 15.23 -1.05 23.27
C VAL A 376 14.25 -0.59 22.21
N VAL A 377 13.19 -1.38 22.00
CA VAL A 377 12.12 -1.05 21.07
C VAL A 377 11.10 -0.17 21.81
N PRO A 378 10.75 1.03 21.31
CA PRO A 378 9.73 1.86 21.93
C PRO A 378 8.41 1.10 22.11
N ALA A 379 7.78 1.23 23.27
CA ALA A 379 6.54 0.51 23.59
C ALA A 379 5.62 1.38 24.46
N GLY A 380 4.33 1.41 24.13
CA GLY A 380 3.34 2.22 24.83
C GLY A 380 2.65 3.27 23.95
N LEU A 381 2.14 4.31 24.60
CA LEU A 381 1.34 5.39 24.02
C LEU A 381 2.06 6.72 24.24
N ALA A 382 2.65 7.28 23.19
CA ALA A 382 3.29 8.59 23.24
C ALA A 382 2.34 9.73 22.85
N GLY A 383 1.22 9.43 22.21
CA GLY A 383 0.23 10.44 21.82
C GLY A 383 0.70 11.34 20.66
N PRO A 384 0.14 12.56 20.53
CA PRO A 384 -0.96 13.08 21.33
C PRO A 384 -2.25 12.26 21.13
N VAL A 385 -3.06 12.15 22.19
CA VAL A 385 -4.41 11.58 22.09
C VAL A 385 -5.39 12.74 21.91
N GLU A 386 -6.24 12.65 20.90
CA GLU A 386 -7.17 13.72 20.55
C GLU A 386 -8.56 13.16 20.23
N LEU A 387 -9.58 13.88 20.69
CA LEU A 387 -10.95 13.67 20.29
C LEU A 387 -11.23 14.59 19.08
N LEU A 388 -11.44 13.96 17.92
CA LEU A 388 -11.66 14.64 16.65
C LEU A 388 -13.16 14.80 16.42
N LEU A 389 -13.61 16.05 16.35
CA LEU A 389 -14.96 16.38 15.91
C LEU A 389 -14.97 16.46 14.38
N LEU A 390 -15.80 15.63 13.78
CA LEU A 390 -15.89 15.46 12.34
C LEU A 390 -17.24 15.98 11.84
N LYS A 391 -17.27 16.53 10.63
CA LYS A 391 -18.50 16.88 9.92
C LYS A 391 -18.57 16.15 8.59
N ALA A 392 -19.70 15.51 8.33
CA ALA A 392 -19.92 14.87 7.04
C ALA A 392 -20.13 15.94 5.94
N PHE A 393 -19.51 15.73 4.78
CA PHE A 393 -19.72 16.57 3.60
C PHE A 393 -19.97 15.71 2.36
N LYS A 394 -20.51 16.35 1.32
CA LYS A 394 -20.65 15.76 -0.02
C LYS A 394 -19.61 16.42 -0.93
N PRO A 395 -18.71 15.65 -1.55
CA PRO A 395 -17.80 16.20 -2.54
C PRO A 395 -18.59 16.85 -3.69
N GLU A 396 -18.22 18.09 -4.04
CA GLU A 396 -18.75 18.84 -5.18
C GLU A 396 -17.92 18.64 -6.45
#